data_AF-A0A7S1Q5Q4-F1
#
_entry.id   AF-A0A7S1Q5Q4-F1
#
_cell.length_a   1.000
_cell.length_b   1.000
_cell.length_c   1.000
_cell.angle_alpha   90.00
_cell.angle_beta   90.00
_cell.angle_gamma   90.00
#
_symmetry.space_group_name_H-M   'P 1'
#
loop_
_entity.id
_entity.type
_entity.pdbx_description
1 polymer ?
#
loop_
_entity_poly.entity_id
_entity_poly.type
_entity_poly.pdbx_seq_one_letter_code
_entity_poly.pdbx_strand_id
1 'polypeptide(L)'
;MARFACLLLALPILASAEPTADVETALAADDQCASGDAECALNALQLRGAGINATELAALGVTVSDLQDTTGACDAGLVGKIKPMAPGCFAACPEACTPLNAALVMYLTKGGMKAARPVICQHTKEYGCALTAANILECEKLIASAANFGINLPDSAATLTTFCG
;
A
#
# COMPACT_ATOMS: atom_id res chain seq x y z
N MET A 1 -4.29 44.07 -65.64
CA MET A 1 -4.62 45.45 -65.20
C MET A 1 -5.12 45.38 -63.78
N ALA A 2 -4.47 46.15 -62.89
CA ALA A 2 -4.87 46.68 -61.58
C ALA A 2 -6.13 46.10 -60.87
N ARG A 3 -6.19 45.82 -59.56
CA ARG A 3 -5.72 46.60 -58.40
C ARG A 3 -5.60 45.71 -57.15
N PHE A 4 -4.49 45.82 -56.43
CA PHE A 4 -4.33 45.35 -55.05
C PHE A 4 -4.98 46.39 -54.12
N ALA A 5 -6.05 46.01 -53.43
CA ALA A 5 -6.63 46.77 -52.34
C ALA A 5 -6.31 46.05 -51.02
N CYS A 6 -5.54 46.75 -50.20
CA CYS A 6 -5.13 46.38 -48.86
C CYS A 6 -6.36 46.28 -47.94
N LEU A 7 -6.54 45.14 -47.26
CA LEU A 7 -7.36 45.09 -46.05
C LEU A 7 -6.65 44.23 -45.01
N LEU A 8 -6.10 44.93 -44.02
CA LEU A 8 -5.57 44.44 -42.77
C LEU A 8 -6.63 43.58 -42.07
N LEU A 9 -6.34 42.29 -41.88
CA LEU A 9 -7.01 41.49 -40.87
C LEU A 9 -5.95 40.73 -40.05
N ALA A 10 -6.00 41.05 -38.76
CA ALA A 10 -5.16 40.61 -37.67
C ALA A 10 -4.78 39.13 -37.68
N LEU A 11 -3.50 38.85 -37.41
CA LEU A 11 -3.04 37.55 -36.92
C LEU A 11 -3.73 37.25 -35.57
N PRO A 12 -4.40 36.09 -35.42
CA PRO A 12 -4.62 35.55 -34.09
C PRO A 12 -3.29 34.98 -33.58
N ILE A 13 -2.90 35.50 -32.42
CA ILE A 13 -1.75 35.09 -31.62
C ILE A 13 -1.91 33.61 -31.25
N LEU A 14 -0.80 32.88 -31.35
CA LEU A 14 -0.63 31.50 -30.87
C LEU A 14 -1.02 31.46 -29.37
N ALA A 15 -2.14 30.81 -29.03
CA ALA A 15 -2.48 30.50 -27.64
C ALA A 15 -1.52 29.41 -27.14
N SER A 16 -0.47 29.81 -26.43
CA SER A 16 0.32 28.89 -25.61
C SER A 16 -0.52 28.47 -24.42
N ALA A 17 -0.61 27.16 -24.18
CA ALA A 17 -1.17 26.60 -22.97
C ALA A 17 -0.47 27.19 -21.74
N GLU A 18 -1.26 27.68 -20.78
CA GLU A 18 -0.78 28.10 -19.47
C GLU A 18 -0.92 26.89 -18.52
N PRO A 19 0.17 26.32 -18.02
CA PRO A 19 0.07 25.35 -16.93
C PRO A 19 0.10 26.08 -15.58
N THR A 20 -0.66 25.53 -14.62
CA THR A 20 -0.33 25.50 -13.18
C THR A 20 -0.41 26.81 -12.37
N ALA A 21 -1.60 27.38 -12.19
CA ALA A 21 -1.88 28.24 -11.02
C ALA A 21 -3.00 27.65 -10.13
N ASP A 22 -4.03 27.05 -10.75
CA ASP A 22 -5.14 26.45 -10.01
C ASP A 22 -4.77 25.16 -9.28
N VAL A 23 -3.81 24.39 -9.83
CA VAL A 23 -3.37 23.13 -9.21
C VAL A 23 -2.56 23.39 -7.95
N GLU A 24 -1.63 24.36 -7.97
CA GLU A 24 -0.81 24.70 -6.81
C GLU A 24 -1.64 25.33 -5.70
N THR A 25 -2.63 26.16 -6.06
CA THR A 25 -3.58 26.74 -5.10
C THR A 25 -4.54 25.68 -4.52
N ALA A 26 -4.97 24.71 -5.33
CA ALA A 26 -5.76 23.58 -4.85
C ALA A 26 -4.96 22.62 -3.95
N LEU A 27 -3.66 22.43 -4.21
CA LEU A 27 -2.77 21.65 -3.33
C LEU A 27 -2.41 22.41 -2.04
N ALA A 28 -2.32 23.73 -2.07
CA ALA A 28 -2.03 24.55 -0.90
C ALA A 28 -3.23 24.70 0.06
N ALA A 29 -4.45 24.42 -0.42
CA ALA A 29 -5.68 24.43 0.37
C ALA A 29 -5.97 23.08 1.07
N ASP A 30 -5.13 22.05 0.86
CA ASP A 30 -5.23 20.78 1.58
C ASP A 30 -4.39 20.85 2.86
N ASP A 31 -5.04 21.19 3.98
CA ASP A 31 -4.43 21.35 5.31
C ASP A 31 -3.80 20.05 5.87
N GLN A 32 -3.84 18.96 5.10
CA GLN A 32 -3.25 17.66 5.48
C GLN A 32 -1.72 17.63 5.33
N CYS A 33 -1.12 18.51 4.54
CA CYS A 33 0.32 18.60 4.36
C CYS A 33 0.84 20.01 4.67
N ALA A 34 2.00 20.10 5.35
CA ALA A 34 2.60 21.40 5.57
C ALA A 34 3.08 22.01 4.24
N SER A 35 3.01 23.34 4.14
CA SER A 35 3.42 24.06 2.94
C SER A 35 4.88 23.77 2.61
N GLY A 36 5.14 23.16 1.45
CA GLY A 36 6.48 22.78 0.98
C GLY A 36 6.82 21.30 1.12
N ASP A 37 5.97 20.48 1.75
CA ASP A 37 6.18 19.04 1.87
C ASP A 37 5.70 18.29 0.62
N ALA A 38 6.44 18.46 -0.48
CA ALA A 38 6.17 17.78 -1.74
C ALA A 38 6.09 16.24 -1.57
N GLU A 39 6.87 15.68 -0.65
CA GLU A 39 6.84 14.27 -0.30
C GLU A 39 5.51 13.85 0.36
N CYS A 40 4.93 14.69 1.23
CA CYS A 40 3.61 14.46 1.81
C CYS A 40 2.52 14.50 0.72
N ALA A 41 2.56 15.54 -0.13
CA ALA A 41 1.57 15.69 -1.22
C ALA A 41 1.64 14.52 -2.22
N LEU A 42 2.85 14.08 -2.58
CA LEU A 42 3.06 12.93 -3.47
C LEU A 42 2.58 11.62 -2.83
N ASN A 43 2.93 11.36 -1.57
CA ASN A 43 2.48 10.17 -0.85
C ASN A 43 0.95 10.15 -0.69
N ALA A 44 0.33 11.30 -0.37
CA ALA A 44 -1.12 11.43 -0.26
C ALA A 44 -1.84 11.15 -1.59
N LEU A 45 -1.33 11.69 -2.70
CA LEU A 45 -1.90 11.45 -4.03
C LEU A 45 -1.78 9.97 -4.43
N GLN A 46 -0.64 9.34 -4.14
CA GLN A 46 -0.39 7.94 -4.43
C GLN A 46 -1.28 7.01 -3.58
N LEU A 47 -1.49 7.31 -2.30
CA LEU A 47 -2.41 6.56 -1.43
C LEU A 47 -3.87 6.68 -1.90
N ARG A 48 -4.28 7.87 -2.34
CA ARG A 48 -5.60 8.09 -2.95
C ARG A 48 -5.77 7.31 -4.26
N GLY A 49 -4.75 7.32 -5.12
CA GLY A 49 -4.74 6.53 -6.37
C GLY A 49 -4.80 5.02 -6.13
N ALA A 50 -4.27 4.56 -4.99
CA ALA A 50 -4.32 3.16 -4.57
C ALA A 50 -5.61 2.76 -3.82
N GLY A 51 -6.52 3.71 -3.55
CA GLY A 51 -7.80 3.45 -2.88
C GLY A 51 -7.66 3.07 -1.40
N ILE A 52 -6.59 3.52 -0.74
CA ILE A 52 -6.24 3.12 0.63
C ILE A 52 -6.74 4.13 1.66
N ASN A 53 -7.19 3.66 2.82
CA ASN A 53 -7.46 4.52 3.97
C ASN A 53 -6.14 4.99 4.60
N ALA A 54 -5.67 6.16 4.19
CA ALA A 54 -4.39 6.74 4.61
C ALA A 54 -4.24 6.90 6.14
N THR A 55 -5.34 7.10 6.85
CA THR A 55 -5.36 7.33 8.30
C THR A 55 -4.87 6.12 9.11
N GLU A 56 -5.19 4.90 8.67
CA GLU A 56 -4.79 3.67 9.37
C GLU A 56 -3.34 3.27 9.06
N LEU A 57 -2.89 3.52 7.82
CA LEU A 57 -1.50 3.29 7.41
C LEU A 57 -0.51 4.25 8.09
N ALA A 58 -0.92 5.50 8.28
CA ALA A 58 -0.07 6.53 8.88
C ALA A 58 0.33 6.15 10.32
N ALA A 59 -0.60 5.56 11.09
CA ALA A 59 -0.31 5.06 12.44
C ALA A 59 0.71 3.89 12.45
N LEU A 60 0.82 3.16 11.35
CA LEU A 60 1.75 2.04 11.16
C LEU A 60 3.07 2.45 10.47
N GLY A 61 3.22 3.73 10.10
CA GLY A 61 4.40 4.21 9.37
C GLY A 61 4.60 3.54 8.01
N VAL A 62 3.50 3.08 7.39
CA VAL A 62 3.50 2.45 6.06
C VAL A 62 3.51 3.53 4.98
N THR A 63 4.39 3.37 4.01
CA THR A 63 4.57 4.27 2.87
C THR A 63 4.12 3.59 1.57
N VAL A 64 4.01 4.37 0.49
CA VAL A 64 3.70 3.84 -0.83
C VAL A 64 4.80 2.90 -1.33
N SER A 65 6.06 3.19 -1.00
CA SER A 65 7.18 2.32 -1.33
C SER A 65 7.03 0.93 -0.71
N ASP A 66 6.48 0.84 0.50
CA ASP A 66 6.25 -0.46 1.16
C ASP A 66 5.19 -1.30 0.43
N LEU A 67 4.20 -0.65 -0.18
CA LEU A 67 3.15 -1.29 -0.98
C LEU A 67 3.63 -1.71 -2.37
N GLN A 68 4.64 -1.03 -2.89
CA GLN A 68 5.26 -1.31 -4.18
C GLN A 68 6.38 -2.36 -4.08
N ASP A 69 6.84 -2.67 -2.87
CA ASP A 69 7.80 -3.74 -2.67
C ASP A 69 7.15 -5.08 -3.00
N THR A 70 7.59 -5.68 -4.11
CA THR A 70 7.18 -7.04 -4.52
C THR A 70 8.24 -8.08 -4.18
N THR A 71 9.36 -7.68 -3.57
CA THR A 71 10.43 -8.61 -3.17
C THR A 71 9.96 -9.47 -2.01
N GLY A 72 9.18 -8.86 -1.10
CA GLY A 72 8.63 -9.54 0.06
C GLY A 72 9.69 -10.09 0.99
N ALA A 73 10.87 -9.46 1.03
CA ALA A 73 11.88 -9.77 2.03
C ALA A 73 11.34 -9.47 3.43
N CYS A 74 11.72 -10.25 4.44
CA CYS A 74 11.25 -10.04 5.82
C CYS A 74 11.65 -8.67 6.40
N ASP A 75 12.67 -8.05 5.83
CA ASP A 75 13.23 -6.76 6.25
C ASP A 75 12.81 -5.59 5.36
N ALA A 76 11.94 -5.83 4.38
CA ALA A 76 11.46 -4.82 3.43
C ALA A 76 9.93 -4.90 3.27
N GLY A 77 9.38 -3.92 2.55
CA GLY A 77 7.94 -3.82 2.32
C GLY A 77 7.12 -3.76 3.62
N LEU A 78 5.87 -4.23 3.53
CA LEU A 78 4.96 -4.27 4.67
C LEU A 78 5.41 -5.24 5.76
N VAL A 79 6.09 -6.32 5.39
CA VAL A 79 6.60 -7.30 6.36
C VAL A 79 7.70 -6.68 7.22
N GLY A 80 8.59 -5.87 6.65
CA GLY A 80 9.58 -5.11 7.39
C GLY A 80 8.97 -4.18 8.45
N LYS A 81 7.77 -3.64 8.21
CA LYS A 81 7.06 -2.77 9.17
C LYS A 81 6.49 -3.54 10.36
N ILE A 82 6.01 -4.77 10.14
CA ILE A 82 5.43 -5.61 11.19
C ILE A 82 6.45 -6.55 11.84
N LYS A 83 7.64 -6.73 11.26
CA LYS A 83 8.72 -7.56 11.80
C LYS A 83 9.06 -7.25 13.27
N PRO A 84 9.13 -5.98 13.72
CA PRO A 84 9.39 -5.67 15.13
C PRO A 84 8.35 -6.20 16.11
N MET A 85 7.13 -6.52 15.66
CA MET A 85 6.06 -7.06 16.51
C MET A 85 6.29 -8.53 16.88
N ALA A 86 6.95 -9.28 16.00
CA ALA A 86 7.23 -10.71 16.18
C ALA A 86 8.53 -11.13 15.47
N PRO A 87 9.70 -10.60 15.91
CA PRO A 87 10.96 -10.85 15.22
C PRO A 87 11.35 -12.33 15.20
N GLY A 88 11.03 -13.06 16.29
CA GLY A 88 11.23 -14.51 16.37
C GLY A 88 10.44 -15.29 15.32
N CYS A 89 9.20 -14.88 15.05
CA CYS A 89 8.36 -15.51 14.03
C CYS A 89 8.98 -15.42 12.64
N PHE A 90 9.43 -14.23 12.25
CA PHE A 90 10.03 -14.01 10.93
C PHE A 90 11.44 -14.60 10.81
N ALA A 91 12.16 -14.74 11.92
CA ALA A 91 13.43 -15.46 11.95
C ALA A 91 13.23 -16.98 11.82
N ALA A 92 12.17 -17.54 12.43
CA ALA A 92 11.85 -18.96 12.37
C ALA A 92 11.22 -19.37 11.03
N CYS A 93 10.46 -18.47 10.39
CA CYS A 93 9.67 -18.73 9.19
C CYS A 93 9.92 -17.70 8.07
N PRO A 94 11.15 -17.60 7.53
CA PRO A 94 11.48 -16.65 6.47
C PRO A 94 10.71 -16.91 5.17
N GLU A 95 10.29 -18.15 4.91
CA GLU A 95 9.51 -18.53 3.73
C GLU A 95 8.12 -17.87 3.69
N ALA A 96 7.60 -17.45 4.84
CA ALA A 96 6.29 -16.80 4.93
C ALA A 96 6.33 -15.32 4.51
N CYS A 97 7.52 -14.69 4.47
CA CYS A 97 7.63 -13.24 4.28
C CYS A 97 7.13 -12.79 2.91
N THR A 98 7.53 -13.46 1.83
CA THR A 98 7.09 -13.09 0.49
C THR A 98 5.57 -13.20 0.30
N PRO A 99 4.93 -14.34 0.61
CA PRO A 99 3.49 -14.45 0.49
C PRO A 99 2.74 -13.57 1.49
N LEU A 100 3.29 -13.30 2.68
CA LEU A 100 2.68 -12.38 3.65
C LEU A 100 2.67 -10.95 3.13
N ASN A 101 3.77 -10.48 2.54
CA ASN A 101 3.83 -9.16 1.95
C ASN A 101 2.77 -9.02 0.83
N ALA A 102 2.68 -10.01 -0.05
CA ALA A 102 1.65 -10.03 -1.10
C ALA A 102 0.23 -10.00 -0.52
N ALA A 103 -0.05 -10.78 0.54
CA ALA A 103 -1.35 -10.78 1.20
C ALA A 103 -1.68 -9.42 1.84
N LEU A 104 -0.71 -8.77 2.48
CA LEU A 104 -0.87 -7.44 3.07
C LEU A 104 -1.12 -6.37 2.00
N VAL A 105 -0.42 -6.41 0.86
CA VAL A 105 -0.67 -5.50 -0.27
C VAL A 105 -2.10 -5.71 -0.79
N MET A 106 -2.55 -6.95 -0.97
CA MET A 106 -3.91 -7.24 -1.40
C MET A 106 -4.94 -6.77 -0.36
N TYR A 107 -4.67 -6.95 0.93
CA TYR A 107 -5.52 -6.48 2.01
C TYR A 107 -5.69 -4.96 1.95
N LEU A 108 -4.58 -4.22 1.87
CA LEU A 108 -4.61 -2.75 1.92
C LEU A 108 -5.13 -2.11 0.63
N THR A 109 -4.91 -2.73 -0.52
CA THR A 109 -5.16 -2.08 -1.83
C THR A 109 -6.32 -2.65 -2.64
N LYS A 110 -6.79 -3.88 -2.35
CA LYS A 110 -7.78 -4.60 -3.19
C LYS A 110 -9.06 -5.01 -2.46
N GLY A 111 -9.27 -4.55 -1.23
CA GLY A 111 -10.53 -4.75 -0.50
C GLY A 111 -10.43 -5.72 0.68
N GLY A 112 -9.37 -5.61 1.48
CA GLY A 112 -9.24 -6.30 2.76
C GLY A 112 -9.09 -7.81 2.64
N MET A 113 -9.59 -8.54 3.64
CA MET A 113 -9.45 -10.01 3.72
C MET A 113 -10.04 -10.75 2.52
N LYS A 114 -11.05 -10.20 1.86
CA LYS A 114 -11.62 -10.80 0.64
C LYS A 114 -10.57 -10.94 -0.47
N ALA A 115 -9.65 -9.98 -0.56
CA ALA A 115 -8.58 -9.96 -1.54
C ALA A 115 -7.29 -10.66 -1.05
N ALA A 116 -7.02 -10.64 0.26
CA ALA A 116 -5.85 -11.29 0.85
C ALA A 116 -6.00 -12.81 0.99
N ARG A 117 -7.21 -13.30 1.30
CA ARG A 117 -7.48 -14.74 1.53
C ARG A 117 -6.98 -15.64 0.39
N PRO A 118 -7.23 -15.35 -0.91
CA PRO A 118 -6.72 -16.19 -1.98
C PRO A 118 -5.19 -16.34 -1.99
N VAL A 119 -4.45 -15.28 -1.64
CA VAL A 119 -2.99 -15.33 -1.53
C VAL A 119 -2.59 -16.24 -0.37
N ILE A 120 -3.22 -16.07 0.79
CA ILE A 120 -2.96 -16.92 1.96
C ILE A 120 -3.21 -18.40 1.63
N CYS A 121 -4.31 -18.68 0.94
CA CYS A 121 -4.71 -20.04 0.61
C CYS A 121 -3.92 -20.70 -0.52
N GLN A 122 -3.18 -19.92 -1.33
CA GLN A 122 -2.24 -20.46 -2.30
C GLN A 122 -0.90 -20.84 -1.66
N HIS A 123 -0.57 -20.27 -0.50
CA HIS A 123 0.72 -20.41 0.18
C HIS A 123 0.59 -21.04 1.58
N THR A 124 -0.37 -21.94 1.76
CA THR A 124 -0.66 -22.56 3.08
C THR A 124 0.54 -23.28 3.70
N LYS A 125 1.46 -23.78 2.86
CA LYS A 125 2.68 -24.45 3.32
C LYS A 125 3.64 -23.46 3.98
N GLU A 126 3.85 -22.30 3.35
CA GLU A 126 4.71 -21.23 3.83
C GLU A 126 4.16 -20.61 5.11
N TYR A 127 2.84 -20.37 5.17
CA TYR A 127 2.18 -19.94 6.40
C TYR A 127 2.17 -21.02 7.50
N GLY A 128 2.17 -22.30 7.11
CA GLY A 128 2.14 -23.42 8.04
C GLY A 128 3.31 -23.46 9.02
N CYS A 129 4.48 -22.91 8.64
CA CYS A 129 5.64 -22.81 9.53
C CYS A 129 5.31 -22.09 10.84
N ALA A 130 4.59 -20.97 10.76
CA ALA A 130 4.21 -20.13 11.90
C ALA A 130 3.19 -20.82 12.83
N LEU A 131 2.50 -21.84 12.32
CA LEU A 131 1.40 -22.53 12.99
C LEU A 131 1.81 -23.87 13.61
N THR A 132 3.12 -24.19 13.56
CA THR A 132 3.66 -25.38 14.23
C THR A 132 3.78 -25.14 15.74
N ALA A 133 3.71 -26.22 16.52
CA ALA A 133 3.93 -26.14 17.97
C ALA A 133 5.31 -25.54 18.35
N ALA A 134 6.30 -25.65 17.46
CA ALA A 134 7.63 -25.10 17.67
C ALA A 134 7.69 -23.57 17.53
N ASN A 135 6.92 -22.98 16.62
CA ASN A 135 7.05 -21.57 16.24
C ASN A 135 5.84 -20.70 16.67
N ILE A 136 4.71 -21.30 17.03
CA ILE A 136 3.47 -20.55 17.31
C ILE A 136 3.61 -19.51 18.43
N LEU A 137 4.43 -19.79 19.46
CA LEU A 137 4.68 -18.86 20.55
C LEU A 137 5.43 -17.61 20.10
N GLU A 138 6.30 -17.73 19.09
CA GLU A 138 7.02 -16.60 18.51
C GLU A 138 6.12 -15.75 17.61
N CYS A 139 5.06 -16.36 17.06
CA CYS A 139 4.12 -15.74 16.12
C CYS A 139 2.84 -15.22 16.78
N GLU A 140 2.55 -15.60 18.03
CA GLU A 140 1.30 -15.28 18.74
C GLU A 140 1.02 -13.79 18.79
N LYS A 141 2.04 -12.95 19.09
CA LYS A 141 1.88 -11.50 19.13
C LYS A 141 1.45 -10.92 17.80
N LEU A 142 1.96 -11.45 16.69
CA LEU A 142 1.58 -11.00 15.35
C LEU A 142 0.14 -11.41 15.04
N ILE A 143 -0.22 -12.66 15.33
CA ILE A 143 -1.58 -13.20 15.15
C ILE A 143 -2.59 -12.38 15.95
N ALA A 144 -2.28 -12.09 17.22
CA ALA A 144 -3.12 -11.27 18.09
C ALA A 144 -3.22 -9.81 17.59
N SER A 145 -2.14 -9.25 17.06
CA SER A 145 -2.13 -7.88 16.52
C SER A 145 -3.07 -7.73 15.33
N ALA A 146 -3.25 -8.77 14.52
CA ALA A 146 -4.18 -8.76 13.39
C ALA A 146 -5.63 -8.54 13.83
N ALA A 147 -6.01 -9.01 15.03
CA ALA A 147 -7.36 -8.81 15.56
C ALA A 147 -7.70 -7.32 15.77
N ASN A 148 -6.69 -6.48 16.05
CA ASN A 148 -6.89 -5.03 16.16
C ASN A 148 -7.33 -4.38 14.83
N PHE A 149 -7.05 -5.04 13.71
CA PHE A 149 -7.48 -4.64 12.37
C PHE A 149 -8.75 -5.38 11.92
N GLY A 150 -9.46 -6.03 12.85
CA GLY A 150 -10.63 -6.85 12.56
C GLY A 150 -10.31 -8.13 11.78
N ILE A 151 -9.05 -8.57 11.78
CA ILE A 151 -8.59 -9.76 11.07
C ILE A 151 -8.41 -10.91 12.07
N ASN A 152 -9.17 -11.99 11.88
CA ASN A 152 -8.94 -13.23 12.59
C ASN A 152 -8.00 -14.12 11.75
N LEU A 153 -6.72 -14.12 12.11
CA LEU A 153 -5.74 -14.98 11.47
C LEU A 153 -5.81 -16.41 12.03
N PRO A 154 -5.50 -17.43 11.21
CA PRO A 154 -5.28 -18.78 11.69
C PRO A 154 -4.17 -18.84 12.74
N ASP A 155 -4.43 -19.59 13.81
CA ASP A 155 -3.53 -19.86 14.93
C ASP A 155 -3.03 -21.32 14.96
N SER A 156 -3.51 -22.15 14.04
CA SER A 156 -3.12 -23.55 13.91
C SER A 156 -3.28 -24.04 12.48
N ALA A 157 -2.62 -25.15 12.14
CA ALA A 157 -2.79 -25.78 10.83
C ALA A 157 -4.25 -26.18 10.55
N ALA A 158 -5.01 -26.57 11.58
CA ALA A 158 -6.42 -26.90 11.47
C ALA A 158 -7.25 -25.66 11.13
N THR A 159 -7.05 -24.54 11.85
CA THR A 159 -7.77 -23.29 11.58
C THR A 159 -7.36 -22.68 10.23
N LEU A 160 -6.14 -22.89 9.76
CA LEU A 160 -5.72 -22.49 8.41
C LEU A 160 -6.44 -23.27 7.32
N THR A 161 -6.64 -24.58 7.55
CA THR A 161 -7.40 -25.43 6.63
C THR A 161 -8.86 -24.97 6.54
N THR A 162 -9.51 -24.71 7.68
CA THR A 162 -10.87 -24.15 7.72
C THR A 162 -10.94 -22.73 7.15
N PHE A 163 -9.91 -21.92 7.35
CA PHE A 163 -9.84 -20.58 6.78
C PHE A 163 -9.85 -20.62 5.24
N CYS A 164 -9.25 -21.66 4.64
CA CYS A 164 -9.13 -21.81 3.18
C CYS A 164 -10.18 -22.72 2.52
N GLY A 165 -10.89 -23.55 3.29
CA GLY A 165 -11.97 -24.44 2.84
C GLY A 165 -13.34 -23.93 3.20
#